data_AF-A0A7C3QNM0-F1
#
_entry.id   AF-A0A7C3QNM0-F1
#
_cell.length_a   1.000
_cell.length_b   1.000
_cell.length_c   1.000
_cell.angle_alpha   90.00
_cell.angle_beta   90.00
_cell.angle_gamma   90.00
#
_symmetry.space_group_name_H-M   'P 1'
#
loop_
_entity.id
_entity.type
_entity.pdbx_description
1 polymer ?
#
loop_
_entity_poly.entity_id
_entity_poly.type
_entity_poly.pdbx_seq_one_letter_code
_entity_poly.pdbx_strand_id
1 'polypeptide(L)'
;MASIIKTNLCSKLFALTLAGCGILDIKIPNFKMRSTFSDTAWEAMYAPYDQSTYQMVLDVLRPDDVVLDLGAGDLRLSRQMARIVQKVYAVEINASVLDQAPASSDPWAGRVIPICADARTFDFPSDVTVGVLMMRHCLHFGLYFAKLQKSGARRLITNARWHMSVEMVDLRRERVPLRKIGMGWYACRCGGTGFKEGPAEQWTMEMDRVIHDVEDCPQCR
;
A
#
# COMPACT_ATOMS: atom_id res chain seq x y z
N MET A 1 10.14 12.83 23.50
CA MET A 1 11.45 12.30 23.05
C MET A 1 11.22 10.88 22.56
N ALA A 2 11.70 10.59 21.35
CA ALA A 2 11.35 9.42 20.55
C ALA A 2 11.83 8.11 21.18
N SER A 3 10.99 7.08 21.13
CA SER A 3 11.37 5.69 21.37
C SER A 3 11.34 4.92 20.06
N ILE A 4 12.48 4.30 19.79
CA ILE A 4 12.88 3.51 18.63
C ILE A 4 12.06 2.22 18.56
N ILE A 5 11.41 1.94 17.42
CA ILE A 5 10.89 0.62 17.09
C ILE A 5 12.00 -0.15 16.36
N LYS A 6 12.43 -1.26 16.98
CA LYS A 6 13.37 -2.23 16.43
C LYS A 6 12.70 -3.00 15.29
N THR A 7 13.28 -2.97 14.09
CA THR A 7 13.00 -3.92 13.01
C THR A 7 13.89 -5.15 13.17
N ASN A 8 13.27 -6.33 13.24
CA ASN A 8 13.98 -7.61 13.28
C ASN A 8 14.56 -7.94 11.89
N LEU A 9 15.88 -7.93 11.80
CA LEU A 9 16.64 -8.71 10.83
C LEU A 9 16.40 -10.20 11.11
N CYS A 10 15.80 -10.94 10.18
CA CYS A 10 16.00 -12.38 10.12
C CYS A 10 15.91 -12.87 8.68
N SER A 11 17.05 -12.87 8.00
CA SER A 11 17.32 -13.72 6.83
C SER A 11 18.83 -13.66 6.56
N LYS A 12 19.60 -14.53 7.23
CA LYS A 12 20.97 -14.91 6.86
C LYS A 12 21.44 -16.11 7.72
N LEU A 13 22.19 -17.00 7.05
CA LEU A 13 22.75 -18.32 7.46
C LEU A 13 21.76 -19.49 7.28
N PHE A 14 22.06 -20.54 6.52
CA PHE A 14 23.32 -21.30 6.44
C PHE A 14 23.66 -21.79 5.02
N ALA A 15 24.95 -21.72 4.69
CA ALA A 15 25.61 -22.50 3.65
C ALA A 15 26.50 -23.58 4.30
N LEU A 16 26.83 -24.62 3.52
CA LEU A 16 27.65 -25.81 3.78
C LEU A 16 26.97 -26.99 4.49
N THR A 17 26.81 -28.12 3.77
CA THR A 17 27.78 -29.22 3.78
C THR A 17 27.55 -30.13 2.57
N LEU A 18 28.56 -30.33 1.73
CA LEU A 18 28.63 -31.41 0.73
C LEU A 18 29.35 -32.59 1.37
N ALA A 19 28.67 -33.72 1.56
CA ALA A 19 29.29 -35.02 1.76
C ALA A 19 28.34 -36.16 1.37
N GLY A 20 28.59 -36.74 0.20
CA GLY A 20 28.38 -38.16 -0.14
C GLY A 20 27.03 -38.82 0.16
N CYS A 21 26.15 -38.90 -0.83
CA CYS A 21 25.39 -40.11 -1.14
C CYS A 21 24.83 -40.01 -2.57
N GLY A 22 24.79 -41.15 -3.28
CA GLY A 22 24.58 -41.24 -4.73
C GLY A 22 23.40 -40.45 -5.30
N ILE A 23 23.66 -39.76 -6.41
CA ILE A 23 22.69 -39.04 -7.23
C ILE A 23 21.80 -40.09 -7.93
N LEU A 24 20.57 -40.27 -7.44
CA LEU A 24 19.47 -40.67 -8.29
C LEU A 24 18.98 -39.41 -8.99
N ASP A 25 19.20 -39.34 -10.30
CA ASP A 25 18.68 -38.29 -11.19
C ASP A 25 17.15 -38.37 -11.22
N ILE A 26 16.51 -37.78 -10.22
CA ILE A 26 15.08 -37.46 -10.26
C ILE A 26 14.96 -36.19 -11.09
N LYS A 27 14.65 -36.33 -12.37
CA LYS A 27 14.19 -35.22 -13.21
C LYS A 27 12.87 -34.70 -12.61
N ILE A 28 12.95 -33.68 -11.76
CA ILE A 28 11.78 -32.88 -11.38
C ILE A 28 11.40 -32.08 -12.63
N PRO A 29 10.25 -32.36 -13.27
CA PRO A 29 9.82 -31.58 -14.41
C PRO A 29 9.70 -30.11 -14.00
N ASN A 30 10.20 -29.23 -14.86
CA ASN A 30 10.21 -27.80 -14.68
C ASN A 30 8.77 -27.27 -14.74
N PHE A 31 8.05 -27.39 -13.62
CA PHE A 31 6.68 -26.92 -13.49
C PHE A 31 6.72 -25.40 -13.40
N LYS A 32 6.73 -24.74 -14.57
CA LYS A 32 6.41 -23.31 -14.66
C LYS A 32 4.96 -23.15 -14.24
N MET A 33 4.75 -22.90 -12.96
CA MET A 33 3.48 -22.40 -12.43
C MET A 33 3.30 -20.98 -13.01
N ARG A 34 2.72 -20.89 -14.21
CA ARG A 34 2.18 -19.62 -14.70
C ARG A 34 0.99 -19.30 -13.80
N SER A 35 1.02 -18.16 -13.11
CA SER A 35 -0.18 -17.56 -12.55
C SER A 35 -1.26 -17.57 -13.64
N THR A 36 -2.37 -18.26 -13.40
CA THR A 36 -3.52 -18.34 -14.33
C THR A 36 -4.37 -17.08 -14.31
N PHE A 37 -4.06 -16.12 -13.45
CA PHE A 37 -4.79 -14.87 -13.30
C PHE A 37 -4.01 -13.72 -13.95
N SER A 38 -4.72 -12.89 -14.70
CA SER A 38 -4.21 -11.60 -15.19
C SER A 38 -4.03 -10.61 -14.04
N ASP A 39 -3.23 -9.56 -14.24
CA ASP A 39 -3.03 -8.52 -13.21
C ASP A 39 -4.33 -7.84 -12.80
N THR A 40 -5.25 -7.63 -13.77
CA THR A 40 -6.59 -7.10 -13.51
C THR A 40 -7.44 -8.05 -12.66
N ALA A 41 -7.31 -9.37 -12.87
CA ALA A 41 -8.02 -10.34 -12.05
C ALA A 41 -7.44 -10.39 -10.62
N TRP A 42 -6.12 -10.23 -10.47
CA TRP A 42 -5.48 -10.08 -9.16
C TRP A 42 -5.89 -8.80 -8.43
N GLU A 43 -5.96 -7.66 -9.12
CA GLU A 43 -6.39 -6.38 -8.54
C GLU A 43 -7.86 -6.41 -8.08
N ALA A 44 -8.71 -7.16 -8.79
CA ALA A 44 -10.13 -7.31 -8.45
C ALA A 44 -10.41 -8.29 -7.30
N MET A 45 -9.41 -9.06 -6.84
CA MET A 45 -9.61 -10.01 -5.75
C MET A 45 -9.65 -9.32 -4.39
N TYR A 46 -10.64 -9.73 -3.58
CA TYR A 46 -10.75 -9.33 -2.19
C TYR A 46 -10.06 -10.36 -1.28
N ALA A 47 -9.12 -9.88 -0.47
CA ALA A 47 -8.58 -10.62 0.65
C ALA A 47 -8.29 -9.65 1.79
N PRO A 48 -8.81 -9.88 2.99
CA PRO A 48 -8.52 -9.01 4.12
C PRO A 48 -7.06 -9.12 4.57
N TYR A 49 -6.61 -8.11 5.30
CA TYR A 49 -5.31 -8.13 5.96
C TYR A 49 -5.44 -8.61 7.40
N ASP A 50 -4.30 -8.99 7.98
CA ASP A 50 -4.21 -9.27 9.40
C ASP A 50 -4.37 -8.00 10.24
N GLN A 51 -4.67 -8.20 11.53
CA GLN A 51 -4.91 -7.09 12.45
C GLN A 51 -3.67 -6.22 12.66
N SER A 52 -2.45 -6.79 12.62
CA SER A 52 -1.20 -6.02 12.72
C SER A 52 -1.06 -5.01 11.59
N THR A 53 -1.43 -5.39 10.37
CA THR A 53 -1.41 -4.51 9.21
C THR A 53 -2.42 -3.38 9.35
N TYR A 54 -3.63 -3.70 9.82
CA TYR A 54 -4.62 -2.68 10.14
C TYR A 54 -4.15 -1.74 11.26
N GLN A 55 -3.50 -2.25 12.29
CA GLN A 55 -3.01 -1.43 13.40
C GLN A 55 -2.04 -0.34 12.92
N MET A 56 -1.15 -0.66 11.95
CA MET A 56 -0.26 0.35 11.36
C MET A 56 -1.01 1.51 10.70
N VAL A 57 -2.18 1.25 10.11
CA VAL A 57 -3.05 2.32 9.58
C VAL A 57 -3.68 3.11 10.72
N LEU A 58 -4.23 2.41 11.73
CA LEU A 58 -4.91 3.03 12.86
C LEU A 58 -3.99 3.94 13.69
N ASP A 59 -2.72 3.58 13.86
CA ASP A 59 -1.75 4.30 14.67
C ASP A 59 -1.40 5.70 14.15
N VAL A 60 -1.65 5.96 12.87
CA VAL A 60 -1.33 7.25 12.23
C VAL A 60 -2.55 8.12 11.93
N LEU A 61 -3.76 7.63 12.20
CA LEU A 61 -4.99 8.39 12.07
C LEU A 61 -5.17 9.38 13.22
N ARG A 62 -5.92 10.45 12.94
CA ARG A 62 -6.18 11.53 13.88
C ARG A 62 -7.67 11.79 14.05
N PRO A 63 -8.12 12.28 15.22
CA PRO A 63 -9.53 12.56 15.45
C PRO A 63 -10.16 13.55 14.49
N ASP A 64 -9.38 14.48 13.93
CA ASP A 64 -9.85 15.46 12.97
C ASP A 64 -9.88 14.95 11.52
N ASP A 65 -9.45 13.71 11.26
CA ASP A 65 -9.44 13.17 9.90
C ASP A 65 -10.87 12.91 9.37
N VAL A 66 -11.06 13.22 8.10
CA VAL A 66 -12.07 12.67 7.21
C VAL A 66 -11.37 11.71 6.25
N VAL A 67 -11.70 10.42 6.35
CA VAL A 67 -11.03 9.34 5.64
C VAL A 67 -11.79 8.97 4.37
N LEU A 68 -11.06 8.73 3.27
CA LEU A 68 -11.54 8.00 2.10
C LEU A 68 -10.83 6.64 2.02
N ASP A 69 -11.55 5.56 2.29
CA ASP A 69 -11.05 4.17 2.24
C ASP A 69 -11.31 3.58 0.86
N LEU A 70 -10.25 3.37 0.07
CA LEU A 70 -10.30 2.91 -1.31
C LEU A 70 -10.12 1.40 -1.39
N GLY A 71 -11.11 0.70 -1.93
CA GLY A 71 -11.16 -0.76 -1.89
C GLY A 71 -11.49 -1.24 -0.48
N ALA A 72 -12.55 -0.68 0.09
CA ALA A 72 -12.92 -0.84 1.50
C ALA A 72 -13.32 -2.28 1.87
N GLY A 73 -13.54 -3.16 0.89
CA GLY A 73 -13.90 -4.55 1.14
C GLY A 73 -15.17 -4.69 1.97
N ASP A 74 -15.13 -5.55 2.99
CA ASP A 74 -16.26 -5.81 3.89
C ASP A 74 -16.45 -4.73 4.99
N LEU A 75 -15.84 -3.55 4.81
CA LEU A 75 -15.87 -2.40 5.73
C LEU A 75 -15.15 -2.63 7.08
N ARG A 76 -14.45 -3.74 7.27
CA ARG A 76 -13.79 -4.06 8.55
C ARG A 76 -12.76 -3.03 8.98
N LEU A 77 -11.90 -2.57 8.08
CA LEU A 77 -10.94 -1.51 8.42
C LEU A 77 -11.67 -0.18 8.61
N SER A 78 -12.60 0.16 7.70
CA SER A 78 -13.40 1.38 7.75
C SER A 78 -14.09 1.58 9.10
N ARG A 79 -14.67 0.51 9.66
CA ARG A 79 -15.30 0.51 10.99
C ARG A 79 -14.32 0.76 12.12
N GLN A 80 -13.13 0.17 12.06
CA GLN A 80 -12.09 0.44 13.06
C GLN A 80 -11.63 1.90 13.01
N MET A 81 -11.46 2.45 11.80
CA MET A 81 -11.09 3.85 11.60
C MET A 81 -12.15 4.81 12.16
N ALA A 82 -13.45 4.51 11.96
CA ALA A 82 -14.56 5.34 12.44
C ALA A 82 -14.63 5.53 13.97
N ARG A 83 -13.91 4.69 14.74
CA ARG A 83 -13.75 4.84 16.20
C ARG A 83 -12.76 5.94 16.57
N ILE A 84 -11.91 6.33 15.63
CA ILE A 84 -10.81 7.29 15.83
C ILE A 84 -11.16 8.61 15.17
N VAL A 85 -11.62 8.58 13.92
CA VAL A 85 -11.73 9.76 13.04
C VAL A 85 -13.12 10.40 13.06
N GLN A 86 -13.30 11.55 12.39
CA GLN A 86 -14.60 12.20 12.29
C GLN A 86 -15.61 11.37 11.48
N LYS A 87 -15.20 10.90 10.29
CA LYS A 87 -16.00 10.07 9.39
C LYS A 87 -15.13 9.32 8.37
N VAL A 88 -15.70 8.28 7.78
CA VAL A 88 -15.09 7.43 6.77
C VAL A 88 -16.03 7.28 5.58
N TYR A 89 -15.58 7.71 4.39
CA TYR A 89 -16.16 7.33 3.12
C TYR A 89 -15.52 6.02 2.67
N ALA A 90 -16.28 4.94 2.62
CA ALA A 90 -15.78 3.61 2.31
C ALA A 90 -16.20 3.19 0.91
N VAL A 91 -15.27 3.24 -0.05
CA VAL A 91 -15.55 2.97 -1.47
C VAL A 91 -15.14 1.55 -1.82
N GLU A 92 -16.09 0.78 -2.31
CA GLU A 92 -15.89 -0.59 -2.81
C GLU A 92 -16.68 -0.77 -4.10
N ILE A 93 -16.08 -1.40 -5.10
CA ILE A 93 -16.73 -1.61 -6.40
C ILE A 93 -17.64 -2.84 -6.39
N ASN A 94 -17.30 -3.84 -5.56
CA ASN A 94 -18.01 -5.10 -5.49
C ASN A 94 -19.11 -5.06 -4.41
N ALA A 95 -20.36 -4.87 -4.86
CA ALA A 95 -21.54 -4.89 -4.01
C ALA A 95 -21.61 -6.17 -3.14
N SER A 96 -21.26 -7.34 -3.69
CA SER A 96 -21.31 -8.60 -2.95
C SER A 96 -20.26 -8.71 -1.84
N VAL A 97 -19.19 -7.91 -1.89
CA VAL A 97 -18.23 -7.81 -0.78
C VAL A 97 -18.75 -6.84 0.28
N LEU A 98 -19.38 -5.73 -0.12
CA LEU A 98 -20.07 -4.84 0.80
C LEU A 98 -21.20 -5.55 1.56
N ASP A 99 -21.95 -6.44 0.89
CA ASP A 99 -23.04 -7.22 1.51
C ASP A 99 -22.53 -8.20 2.59
N GLN A 100 -21.24 -8.54 2.58
CA GLN A 100 -20.62 -9.35 3.64
C GLN A 100 -20.30 -8.52 4.89
N ALA A 101 -20.44 -7.19 4.82
CA ALA A 101 -20.24 -6.34 5.98
C ALA A 101 -21.19 -6.79 7.09
N PRO A 102 -20.67 -7.11 8.29
CA PRO A 102 -21.51 -7.64 9.35
C PRO A 102 -22.63 -6.66 9.69
N ALA A 103 -23.87 -7.17 9.72
CA ALA A 103 -25.04 -6.43 10.20
C ALA A 103 -24.82 -6.10 11.68
N SER A 104 -24.32 -4.91 11.97
CA SER A 104 -23.87 -4.55 13.31
C SER A 104 -24.82 -3.56 13.98
N SER A 105 -25.06 -3.75 15.27
CA SER A 105 -25.49 -2.72 16.22
C SER A 105 -24.37 -1.72 16.56
N ASP A 106 -23.45 -1.47 15.62
CA ASP A 106 -22.26 -0.64 15.83
C ASP A 106 -22.68 0.81 16.10
N PRO A 107 -22.39 1.36 17.29
CA PRO A 107 -22.73 2.75 17.62
C PRO A 107 -22.05 3.76 16.69
N TRP A 108 -21.03 3.34 15.92
CA TRP A 108 -20.31 4.17 14.96
C TRP A 108 -20.79 4.00 13.52
N ALA A 109 -21.87 3.24 13.28
CA ALA A 109 -22.42 3.03 11.93
C ALA A 109 -22.73 4.34 11.20
N GLY A 110 -23.13 5.40 11.93
CA GLY A 110 -23.39 6.72 11.35
C GLY A 110 -22.14 7.48 10.87
N ARG A 111 -20.92 6.99 11.17
CA ARG A 111 -19.64 7.59 10.75
C ARG A 111 -18.99 6.87 9.58
N VAL A 112 -19.46 5.67 9.23
CA VAL A 112 -19.04 4.96 8.01
C VAL A 112 -20.12 5.18 6.96
N ILE A 113 -19.72 5.72 5.81
CA ILE A 113 -20.59 5.96 4.65
C ILE A 113 -20.14 5.00 3.56
N PRO A 114 -20.79 3.82 3.40
CA PRO A 114 -20.47 2.89 2.32
C PRO A 114 -20.89 3.48 0.98
N ILE A 115 -20.02 3.36 -0.02
CA ILE A 115 -20.23 3.82 -1.38
C ILE A 115 -19.90 2.66 -2.32
N CYS A 116 -20.93 2.07 -2.92
CA CYS A 116 -20.75 1.06 -3.97
C CYS A 116 -20.45 1.76 -5.30
N ALA A 117 -19.17 1.95 -5.62
CA ALA A 117 -18.76 2.65 -6.83
C ALA A 117 -17.36 2.25 -7.29
N ASP A 118 -17.10 2.44 -8.58
CA ASP A 118 -15.74 2.38 -9.11
C ASP A 118 -14.96 3.64 -8.68
N ALA A 119 -13.99 3.47 -7.78
CA ALA A 119 -13.14 4.54 -7.30
C ALA A 119 -12.37 5.28 -8.40
N ARG A 120 -12.21 4.68 -9.59
CA ARG A 120 -11.53 5.32 -10.75
C ARG A 120 -12.38 6.44 -11.33
N THR A 121 -13.70 6.29 -11.37
CA THR A 121 -14.63 7.27 -11.95
C THR A 121 -15.40 8.08 -10.91
N PHE A 122 -15.54 7.57 -9.68
CA PHE A 122 -16.22 8.27 -8.57
C PHE A 122 -15.50 9.57 -8.15
N ASP A 123 -16.21 10.69 -8.10
CA ASP A 123 -15.63 11.96 -7.64
C ASP A 123 -15.42 11.94 -6.12
N PHE A 124 -14.19 12.22 -5.68
CA PHE A 124 -13.83 12.17 -4.27
C PHE A 124 -14.42 13.39 -3.52
N PRO A 125 -15.06 13.20 -2.35
CA PRO A 125 -15.60 14.30 -1.56
C PRO A 125 -14.53 15.34 -1.22
N SER A 126 -14.89 16.62 -1.29
CA SER A 126 -13.95 17.74 -1.16
C SER A 126 -13.47 18.00 0.28
N ASP A 127 -14.05 17.33 1.27
CA ASP A 127 -13.63 17.43 2.66
C ASP A 127 -12.75 16.26 3.12
N VAL A 128 -12.36 15.36 2.21
CA VAL A 128 -11.39 14.30 2.48
C VAL A 128 -10.05 14.90 2.87
N THR A 129 -9.54 14.48 4.02
CA THR A 129 -8.24 14.92 4.55
C THR A 129 -7.15 13.87 4.40
N VAL A 130 -7.53 12.58 4.36
CA VAL A 130 -6.62 11.44 4.24
C VAL A 130 -7.25 10.35 3.40
N GLY A 131 -6.47 9.80 2.46
CA GLY A 131 -6.82 8.58 1.74
C GLY A 131 -6.21 7.36 2.43
N VAL A 132 -6.91 6.23 2.39
CA VAL A 132 -6.40 4.90 2.77
C VAL A 132 -6.53 3.99 1.55
N LEU A 133 -5.42 3.39 1.11
CA LEU A 133 -5.37 2.49 -0.05
C LEU A 133 -4.59 1.23 0.34
N MET A 134 -5.32 0.23 0.83
CA MET A 134 -4.78 -1.07 1.22
C MET A 134 -4.92 -2.11 0.10
N MET A 135 -4.63 -1.71 -1.13
CA MET A 135 -4.69 -2.56 -2.31
C MET A 135 -3.26 -2.85 -2.80
N ARG A 136 -2.61 -3.88 -2.25
CA ARG A 136 -1.20 -4.20 -2.58
C ARG A 136 -0.93 -4.46 -4.05
N HIS A 137 -1.94 -4.80 -4.86
CA HIS A 137 -1.81 -5.01 -6.30
C HIS A 137 -2.47 -3.90 -7.12
N CYS A 138 -2.54 -2.68 -6.58
CA CYS A 138 -3.15 -1.54 -7.27
C CYS A 138 -2.36 -1.15 -8.53
N LEU A 139 -3.02 -1.17 -9.68
CA LEU A 139 -2.49 -0.74 -10.97
C LEU A 139 -2.78 0.75 -11.25
N HIS A 140 -3.61 1.37 -10.40
CA HIS A 140 -4.15 2.71 -10.58
C HIS A 140 -3.67 3.71 -9.52
N PHE A 141 -2.53 3.45 -8.87
CA PHE A 141 -2.02 4.29 -7.78
C PHE A 141 -1.90 5.76 -8.19
N GLY A 142 -1.28 6.06 -9.33
CA GLY A 142 -1.12 7.43 -9.82
C GLY A 142 -2.43 8.18 -10.03
N LEU A 143 -3.49 7.48 -10.44
CA LEU A 143 -4.83 8.04 -10.57
C LEU A 143 -5.39 8.42 -9.19
N TYR A 144 -5.38 7.49 -8.23
CA TYR A 144 -5.90 7.75 -6.89
C TYR A 144 -5.11 8.84 -6.17
N PHE A 145 -3.79 8.84 -6.35
CA PHE A 145 -2.90 9.88 -5.88
C PHE A 145 -3.34 11.28 -6.36
N ALA A 146 -3.56 11.43 -7.68
CA ALA A 146 -3.98 12.71 -8.27
C ALA A 146 -5.39 13.13 -7.81
N LYS A 147 -6.32 12.18 -7.69
CA LYS A 147 -7.69 12.46 -7.22
C LYS A 147 -7.72 12.90 -5.76
N LEU A 148 -6.93 12.25 -4.89
CA LEU A 148 -6.77 12.65 -3.49
C LEU A 148 -6.17 14.05 -3.35
N GLN A 149 -5.13 14.38 -4.14
CA GLN A 149 -4.60 15.75 -4.17
C GLN A 149 -5.66 16.77 -4.58
N LYS A 150 -6.40 16.47 -5.65
CA LYS A 150 -7.48 17.34 -6.16
C LYS A 150 -8.59 17.53 -5.12
N SER A 151 -8.91 16.52 -4.32
CA SER A 151 -9.90 16.60 -3.25
C SER A 151 -9.41 17.33 -2.00
N GLY A 152 -8.15 17.79 -1.98
CA GLY A 152 -7.56 18.51 -0.83
C GLY A 152 -6.95 17.61 0.25
N ALA A 153 -6.87 16.29 0.00
CA ALA A 153 -6.27 15.36 0.94
C ALA A 153 -4.79 15.68 1.15
N ARG A 154 -4.34 15.52 2.40
CA ARG A 154 -2.98 15.87 2.84
C ARG A 154 -2.08 14.65 2.86
N ARG A 155 -2.67 13.48 3.12
CA ARG A 155 -1.95 12.23 3.36
C ARG A 155 -2.62 11.09 2.60
N LEU A 156 -1.81 10.11 2.21
CA LEU A 156 -2.26 8.80 1.74
C LEU A 156 -1.56 7.73 2.58
N ILE A 157 -2.32 6.90 3.28
CA ILE A 157 -1.82 5.73 4.00
C ILE A 157 -2.01 4.52 3.08
N THR A 158 -0.95 3.79 2.78
CA THR A 158 -1.02 2.75 1.74
C THR A 158 0.05 1.68 1.89
N ASN A 159 -0.21 0.51 1.31
CA ASN A 159 0.79 -0.53 1.10
C ASN A 159 1.02 -0.83 -0.40
N ALA A 160 0.47 -0.01 -1.30
CA ALA A 160 0.44 -0.30 -2.73
C ALA A 160 1.81 -0.16 -3.41
N ARG A 161 2.69 0.76 -2.96
CA ARG A 161 4.02 0.96 -3.58
C ARG A 161 5.04 -0.11 -3.20
N TRP A 162 4.94 -0.63 -1.98
CA TRP A 162 5.93 -1.56 -1.39
C TRP A 162 5.40 -2.99 -1.19
N HIS A 163 4.12 -3.22 -1.46
CA HIS A 163 3.40 -4.51 -1.40
C HIS A 163 3.34 -5.23 -0.04
N MET A 164 4.16 -4.85 0.93
CA MET A 164 4.25 -5.50 2.24
C MET A 164 3.96 -4.54 3.40
N SER A 165 4.69 -3.42 3.48
CA SER A 165 4.59 -2.47 4.59
C SER A 165 3.62 -1.34 4.31
N VAL A 166 3.00 -0.81 5.37
CA VAL A 166 2.22 0.42 5.31
C VAL A 166 3.17 1.61 5.36
N GLU A 167 2.95 2.56 4.46
CA GLU A 167 3.61 3.86 4.45
C GLU A 167 2.58 4.97 4.54
N MET A 168 3.03 6.15 4.96
CA MET A 168 2.27 7.38 4.93
C MET A 168 2.93 8.35 3.95
N VAL A 169 2.25 8.61 2.85
CA VAL A 169 2.70 9.53 1.80
C VAL A 169 2.16 10.93 2.08
N ASP A 170 3.04 11.92 2.09
CA ASP A 170 2.64 13.33 2.09
C ASP A 170 2.22 13.74 0.66
N LEU A 171 0.93 14.03 0.50
CA LEU A 171 0.34 14.41 -0.79
C LEU A 171 0.68 15.85 -1.18
N ARG A 172 1.12 16.69 -0.24
CA ARG A 172 1.45 18.10 -0.46
C ARG A 172 2.92 18.33 -0.73
N ARG A 173 3.77 17.36 -0.38
CA ARG A 173 5.21 17.41 -0.63
C ARG A 173 5.50 17.55 -2.14
N GLU A 174 6.39 18.47 -2.48
CA GLU A 174 6.93 18.58 -3.84
C GLU A 174 7.76 17.33 -4.18
N ARG A 175 7.58 16.83 -5.40
CA ARG A 175 8.29 15.66 -5.91
C ARG A 175 9.33 16.12 -6.91
N VAL A 176 10.51 15.49 -6.87
CA VAL A 176 11.61 15.86 -7.75
C VAL A 176 11.69 14.92 -8.95
N PRO A 177 12.15 15.38 -10.11
CA PRO A 177 12.49 14.48 -11.20
C PRO A 177 13.53 13.45 -10.76
N LEU A 178 13.37 12.18 -11.15
CA LEU A 178 14.32 11.09 -10.89
C LEU A 178 15.72 11.41 -11.43
N ARG A 179 15.81 12.18 -12.52
CA ARG A 179 17.12 12.64 -13.03
C ARG A 179 17.88 13.52 -12.04
N LYS A 180 17.20 14.21 -11.12
CA LYS A 180 17.81 15.13 -10.14
C LYS A 180 18.29 14.46 -8.85
N ILE A 181 17.86 13.24 -8.56
CA ILE A 181 18.34 12.52 -7.37
C ILE A 181 19.67 11.80 -7.65
N GLY A 182 20.47 11.58 -6.61
CA GLY A 182 21.66 10.72 -6.70
C GLY A 182 21.30 9.23 -6.68
N MET A 183 22.30 8.38 -6.43
CA MET A 183 22.07 6.96 -6.15
C MET A 183 21.20 6.80 -4.89
N GLY A 184 20.23 5.87 -4.90
CA GLY A 184 19.36 5.63 -3.75
C GLY A 184 17.98 5.09 -4.09
N TRP A 185 17.22 4.76 -3.05
CA TRP A 185 15.82 4.31 -3.19
C TRP A 185 14.91 5.47 -3.59
N TYR A 186 13.96 5.18 -4.48
CA TYR A 186 12.93 6.13 -4.88
C TYR A 186 11.55 5.50 -4.81
N ALA A 187 10.55 6.36 -4.59
CA ALA A 187 9.14 6.01 -4.69
C ALA A 187 8.41 7.09 -5.50
N CYS A 188 7.82 6.68 -6.60
CA CYS A 188 7.24 7.56 -7.59
C CYS A 188 5.76 7.85 -7.31
N ARG A 189 5.29 9.01 -7.76
CA ARG A 189 3.86 9.36 -7.75
C ARG A 189 2.97 8.37 -8.51
N CYS A 190 3.50 7.63 -9.49
CA CYS A 190 2.70 6.65 -10.23
C CYS A 190 2.46 5.34 -9.45
N GLY A 191 3.15 5.15 -8.32
CA GLY A 191 3.13 3.93 -7.52
C GLY A 191 4.43 3.13 -7.64
N GLY A 192 5.25 3.42 -8.66
CA GLY A 192 6.50 2.72 -8.91
C GLY A 192 7.57 2.94 -7.86
N THR A 193 8.32 1.90 -7.52
CA THR A 193 9.45 1.97 -6.58
C THR A 193 10.69 1.35 -7.21
N GLY A 194 11.86 1.73 -6.72
CA GLY A 194 13.10 1.13 -7.17
C GLY A 194 14.34 1.78 -6.56
N PHE A 195 15.50 1.36 -7.04
CA PHE A 195 16.78 1.92 -6.67
C PHE A 195 17.43 2.56 -7.90
N LYS A 196 17.85 3.81 -7.80
CA LYS A 196 18.65 4.46 -8.84
C LYS A 196 20.09 4.05 -8.63
N GLU A 197 20.64 3.33 -9.60
CA GLU A 197 22.01 2.81 -9.53
C GLU A 197 23.08 3.91 -9.62
N GLY A 198 24.25 3.62 -9.08
CA GLY A 198 25.45 4.45 -9.08
C GLY A 198 26.68 3.63 -8.69
N PRO A 199 27.87 4.25 -8.59
CA PRO A 199 29.10 3.56 -8.19
C PRO A 199 28.96 2.92 -6.80
N ALA A 200 29.32 1.64 -6.67
CA ALA A 200 29.13 0.87 -5.44
C ALA A 200 29.89 1.49 -4.25
N GLU A 201 31.00 2.16 -4.51
CA GLU A 201 31.84 2.84 -3.52
C GLU A 201 31.14 4.05 -2.87
N GLN A 202 30.09 4.57 -3.51
CA GLN A 202 29.29 5.68 -3.00
C GLN A 202 28.12 5.21 -2.12
N TRP A 203 27.91 3.89 -2.00
CA TRP A 203 26.79 3.36 -1.22
C TRP A 203 27.04 3.55 0.28
N THR A 204 25.99 3.95 0.99
CA THR A 204 26.03 4.13 2.45
C THR A 204 24.78 3.53 3.09
N MET A 205 24.90 3.12 4.36
CA MET A 205 23.74 2.63 5.13
C MET A 205 22.64 3.69 5.30
N GLU A 206 22.97 4.97 5.16
CA GLU A 206 21.98 6.05 5.19
C GLU A 206 21.04 6.00 3.98
N MET A 207 21.54 5.60 2.82
CA MET A 207 20.74 5.47 1.60
C MET A 207 19.61 4.44 1.73
N ASP A 208 19.80 3.38 2.52
CA ASP A 208 18.75 2.39 2.79
C ASP A 208 17.61 2.94 3.66
N ARG A 209 17.81 4.10 4.31
CA ARG A 209 16.82 4.74 5.19
C ARG A 209 16.11 5.92 4.52
N VAL A 210 16.66 6.42 3.41
CA VAL A 210 16.14 7.58 2.70
C VAL A 210 15.46 7.13 1.42
N ILE A 211 14.17 7.41 1.34
CA ILE A 211 13.37 7.21 0.12
C ILE A 211 13.15 8.57 -0.52
N HIS A 212 13.56 8.71 -1.77
CA HIS A 212 13.30 9.91 -2.56
C HIS A 212 11.91 9.84 -3.21
N ASP A 213 11.01 10.76 -2.86
CA ASP A 213 9.73 10.90 -3.56
C ASP A 213 9.95 11.58 -4.93
N VAL A 214 9.68 10.86 -6.01
CA VAL A 214 9.91 11.32 -7.39
C VAL A 214 8.63 11.49 -8.20
N GLU A 215 8.67 12.32 -9.23
CA GLU A 215 7.53 12.59 -10.10
C GLU A 215 7.52 11.80 -11.41
N ASP A 216 8.70 11.36 -11.87
CA ASP A 216 8.88 10.53 -13.05
C ASP A 216 9.73 9.31 -12.72
N CYS A 217 9.37 8.15 -13.27
CA CYS A 217 10.19 6.94 -13.18
C CYS A 217 10.03 6.12 -14.47
N PRO A 218 10.83 5.07 -14.69
CA PRO A 218 10.71 4.24 -15.89
C PRO A 218 9.31 3.65 -16.12
N GLN A 219 8.55 3.40 -15.04
CA GLN A 219 7.17 2.88 -15.11
C GLN A 219 6.11 3.94 -15.40
N CYS A 220 6.47 5.23 -15.49
CA CYS A 220 5.55 6.28 -15.91
C CYS A 220 5.33 6.34 -17.43
N ARG A 221 6.07 5.53 -18.20
CA ARG A 221 6.13 5.57 -19.66
C ARG A 221 5.35 4.42 -20.29
#